data_AF-A0A8S9ZK89-F1
#
_entry.id   AF-A0A8S9ZK89-F1
#
_cell.length_a   1.000
_cell.length_b   1.000
_cell.length_c   1.000
_cell.angle_alpha   90.00
_cell.angle_beta   90.00
_cell.angle_gamma   90.00
#
_symmetry.space_group_name_H-M   'P 1'
#
loop_
_entity.id
_entity.type
_entity.pdbx_description
1 polymer ?
#
loop_
_entity_poly.entity_id
_entity_poly.type
_entity_poly.pdbx_seq_one_letter_code
_entity_poly.pdbx_strand_id
1 'polypeptide(L)' 'MFDLNLLFNLTYWICLLIGFPLNILLIFLIIFKTPNEMKIHSQILLQNCILDILLLIIHMFVQTNLT' A
#
# COMPACT_ATOMS: atom_id res chain seq x y z
N MET A 1 9.20 -28.41 -7.78
CA MET A 1 9.68 -27.43 -6.79
C MET A 1 9.11 -26.10 -7.23
N PHE A 2 8.09 -25.58 -6.55
CA PHE A 2 7.45 -24.32 -6.94
C PHE A 2 8.47 -23.21 -6.65
N ASP A 3 8.93 -22.50 -7.69
CA ASP A 3 9.99 -21.51 -7.54
C ASP A 3 9.52 -20.38 -6.62
N LEU A 4 10.12 -20.31 -5.43
CA LEU A 4 9.86 -19.28 -4.42
C LEU A 4 9.99 -17.86 -5.02
N ASN A 5 10.91 -17.70 -5.97
CA ASN A 5 11.13 -16.47 -6.72
C ASN A 5 9.94 -16.06 -7.59
N LEU A 6 9.24 -17.03 -8.19
CA LEU A 6 8.07 -16.74 -9.01
C LEU A 6 6.91 -16.25 -8.13
N LEU A 7 6.72 -16.88 -6.97
CA LEU A 7 5.73 -16.46 -5.98
C LEU A 7 6.05 -15.04 -5.47
N PHE A 8 7.32 -14.76 -5.16
CA PHE A 8 7.76 -13.46 -4.67
C PHE A 8 7.54 -12.35 -5.70
N ASN A 9 7.89 -12.60 -6.97
CA ASN A 9 7.70 -11.63 -8.04
C ASN A 9 6.21 -11.40 -8.33
N LEU A 10 5.38 -12.45 -8.35
CA LEU A 10 3.94 -12.32 -8.57
C LEU A 10 3.27 -11.49 -7.45
N THR A 11 3.65 -11.75 -6.20
CA THR A 11 3.14 -11.01 -5.04
C THR A 11 3.56 -9.53 -5.10
N TYR A 12 4.79 -9.25 -5.54
CA TYR A 12 5.27 -7.88 -5.76
C TYR A 12 4.42 -7.13 -6.80
N TRP A 13 4.17 -7.74 -7.95
CA TRP A 13 3.33 -7.14 -8.99
C TRP A 13 1.90 -6.90 -8.52
N ILE A 14 1.32 -7.82 -7.75
CA ILE A 14 -0.01 -7.67 -7.15
C ILE A 14 -0.03 -6.50 -6.16
N CYS A 15 0.95 -6.42 -5.26
CA CYS A 15 1.06 -5.30 -4.32
C CYS A 15 1.16 -3.95 -5.04
N LEU A 16 1.95 -3.88 -6.10
CA LEU A 16 2.16 -2.64 -6.85
C LEU A 16 0.92 -2.23 -7.65
N LEU A 17 0.30 -3.17 -8.37
CA LEU A 17 -0.84 -2.88 -9.24
C LEU A 17 -2.16 -2.72 -8.49
N ILE A 18 -2.31 -3.33 -7.31
CA ILE A 18 -3.56 -3.32 -6.54
C ILE A 18 -3.40 -2.49 -5.27
N GLY A 19 -2.37 -2.76 -4.47
CA GLY A 19 -2.17 -2.09 -3.17
C GLY A 19 -1.96 -0.58 -3.29
N PHE A 20 -1.15 -0.14 -4.26
CA PHE A 20 -0.90 1.28 -4.48
C PHE A 20 -2.17 2.07 -4.87
N PRO A 21 -2.94 1.69 -5.91
CA PRO A 21 -4.14 2.43 -6.26
C PRO A 21 -5.25 2.32 -5.21
N LEU A 22 -5.37 1.19 -4.49
CA LEU A 22 -6.36 1.08 -3.40
C LEU A 22 -6.04 2.04 -2.26
N ASN A 23 -4.78 2.17 -1.85
CA ASN A 23 -4.40 3.10 -0.79
C ASN A 23 -4.60 4.56 -1.19
N ILE A 24 -4.33 4.92 -2.45
CA ILE A 24 -4.64 6.25 -2.97
C ILE A 24 -6.16 6.51 -2.98
N LEU A 25 -6.95 5.54 -3.42
CA LEU A 25 -8.41 5.63 -3.43
C LEU A 25 -8.96 5.78 -2.00
N LEU A 26 -8.38 5.08 -1.03
CA LEU A 26 -8.77 5.17 0.37
C LEU A 26 -8.48 6.56 0.93
N ILE A 27 -7.29 7.11 0.66
CA ILE A 27 -6.93 8.49 1.04
C ILE A 27 -7.93 9.48 0.43
N PHE A 28 -8.30 9.31 -0.84
CA PHE A 28 -9.28 10.18 -1.49
C PHE A 28 -10.66 10.09 -0.82
N LEU A 29 -11.12 8.87 -0.51
CA LEU A 29 -12.38 8.65 0.22
C LEU A 29 -12.35 9.27 1.61
N ILE A 30 -11.24 9.16 2.33
CA ILE A 30 -11.04 9.75 3.65
C ILE A 30 -11.16 11.29 3.58
N ILE A 31 -10.54 11.92 2.59
CA ILE A 31 -10.54 13.38 2.46
C ILE A 31 -11.90 13.91 1.99
N PHE A 32 -12.54 13.26 1.02
CA PHE A 32 -13.75 13.78 0.39
C PHE A 32 -15.05 13.37 1.08
N LYS A 33 -15.07 12.24 1.81
CA LYS A 33 -16.33 11.60 2.24
C LYS A 33 -16.45 11.35 3.74
N THR A 34 -15.40 11.61 4.53
CA THR A 34 -15.45 11.32 5.99
C THR A 34 -16.21 12.42 6.76
N PRO A 35 -17.31 12.08 7.46
CA PRO A 35 -18.00 13.00 8.37
C PRO A 35 -17.18 13.26 9.64
N ASN A 36 -17.32 14.45 10.23
CA ASN A 36 -16.53 14.93 11.38
C ASN A 36 -16.52 13.97 12.60
N GLU A 37 -17.54 13.13 12.75
CA GLU A 37 -17.66 12.18 13.87
C GLU A 37 -16.69 11.00 13.77
N MET A 38 -16.22 10.64 12.56
CA MET A 38 -15.26 9.54 12.35
C MET A 38 -13.81 10.01 12.25
N LYS A 39 -13.51 11.27 12.61
CA LYS A 39 -12.18 11.88 12.43
C LYS A 39 -11.03 11.06 13.03
N ILE A 40 -11.19 10.49 14.22
CA ILE A 40 -10.11 9.71 14.88
C ILE A 40 -9.84 8.39 14.13
N HIS A 41 -10.89 7.64 13.77
CA HIS A 41 -10.72 6.40 13.00
C HIS A 41 -10.18 6.66 11.60
N SER A 42 -10.65 7.73 10.95
CA SER A 42 -10.17 8.11 9.63
C SER A 42 -8.72 8.58 9.63
N GLN A 43 -8.25 9.21 10.72
CA GLN A 43 -6.85 9.55 10.92
C GLN A 43 -5.97 8.30 11.07
N ILE A 44 -6.40 7.29 11.83
CA ILE A 44 -5.68 6.02 11.95
C ILE A 44 -5.64 5.31 10.58
N LEU A 45 -6.76 5.29 9.86
CA LEU A 45 -6.85 4.71 8.52
C LEU A 45 -5.89 5.41 7.54
N LEU A 46 -5.81 6.75 7.60
CA LEU A 46 -4.91 7.56 6.79
C LEU A 46 -3.44 7.26 7.10
N GLN A 47 -3.09 7.17 8.39
CA GLN A 47 -1.74 6.79 8.81
C GLN A 47 -1.36 5.40 8.29
N ASN A 48 -2.30 4.46 8.31
CA ASN A 48 -2.06 3.11 7.81
C ASN A 48 -1.81 3.11 6.29
N CYS A 49 -2.60 3.86 5.51
CA CYS A 49 -2.37 4.01 4.07
C CYS A 49 -1.02 4.66 3.74
N ILE A 50 -0.59 5.65 4.53
CA ILE A 50 0.73 6.28 4.37
C ILE A 50 1.83 5.26 4.65
N LEU A 51 1.67 4.46 5.71
CA LEU A 51 2.64 3.44 6.09
C LEU A 51 2.74 2.34 5.04
N ASP A 52 1.61 1.90 4.46
CA ASP A 52 1.61 0.94 3.36
C ASP A 52 2.32 1.47 2.11
N ILE A 53 2.08 2.73 1.73
CA ILE A 53 2.76 3.35 0.58
C ILE A 53 4.27 3.45 0.85
N LEU A 54 4.66 3.84 2.06
CA LEU A 54 6.06 3.91 2.46
C LEU A 54 6.73 2.53 2.43
N LEU A 55 6.04 1.51 2.94
CA LEU A 55 6.50 0.13 2.92
C LEU A 55 6.73 -0.33 1.48
N LEU A 56 5.80 -0.01 0.57
CA LEU A 56 5.90 -0.35 -0.85
C LEU A 56 7.11 0.31 -1.52
N ILE A 57 7.37 1.59 -1.22
CA ILE A 57 8.56 2.32 -1.72
C ILE A 57 9.86 1.70 -1.20
N ILE A 58 9.94 1.37 0.08
CA ILE A 58 11.13 0.72 0.67
C ILE A 58 11.34 -0.64 0.01
N HIS A 59 10.27 -1.41 -0.17
CA HIS A 59 10.34 -2.72 -0.80
C HIS A 59 10.81 -2.63 -2.26
N MET A 60 10.34 -1.62 -3.00
CA MET A 60 10.84 -1.32 -4.35
C MET A 60 12.34 -1.01 -4.32
N PHE A 61 12.78 -0.15 -3.41
CA PHE A 61 14.19 0.25 -3.29
C PHE A 61 15.09 -0.94 -2.95
N VAL A 62 14.67 -1.78 -2.01
CA VAL A 62 15.40 -3.02 -1.66
C VAL A 62 15.49 -3.93 -2.87
N GLN A 63 14.39 -4.14 -3.59
CA GLN A 63 14.37 -5.01 -4.75
C GLN A 63 15.25 -4.49 -5.90
N THR A 64 15.27 -3.18 -6.15
CA THR A 64 16.16 -2.57 -7.16
C THR A 64 17.64 -2.60 -6.78
N ASN A 65 17.99 -2.68 -5.49
CA ASN A 65 19.38 -2.78 -5.05
C ASN A 65 19.86 -4.24 -4.92
N LEU A 66 18.93 -5.21 -4.82
CA LEU A 66 19.23 -6.64 -4.78
C LEU A 66 19.27 -7.30 -6.18
N THR A 67 18.85 -6.58 -7.22
CA THR A 67 18.92 -7.00 -8.63
C THR A 67 20.12 -6.38 -9.32
#